data_AF-A0A2W4LDU1-F1
#
_entry.id   AF-A0A2W4LDU1-F1
#
_cell.length_a   1.000
_cell.length_b   1.000
_cell.length_c   1.000
_cell.angle_alpha   90.00
_cell.angle_beta   90.00
_cell.angle_gamma   90.00
#
_symmetry.space_group_name_H-M   'P 1'
#
loop_
_entity.id
_entity.type
_entity.pdbx_description
1 polymer ?
#
loop_
_entity_poly.entity_id
_entity_poly.type
_entity_poly.pdbx_seq_one_letter_code
_entity_poly.pdbx_strand_id
1 'polypeptide(L)'
;MRRRWLACGLALVGWGCAFGVDDIPEVPENPTFHRDILPLYQDHCLLCHGDPPSRGAPTYFRLDVYEIPEAEAHPDGLGERRQHHAGHAHPEGEGPFGAKAMSLHCLQVVEEGLMPPAAKWGDGLGPNARKMLRRWVEQGSPP
;
A
#
# COMPACT_ATOMS: atom_id res chain seq x y z
N MET A 1 -48.97 -20.39 42.42
CA MET A 1 -48.39 -19.13 41.88
C MET A 1 -47.18 -19.49 41.02
N ARG A 2 -47.24 -19.25 39.70
CA ARG A 2 -46.22 -19.67 38.72
C ARG A 2 -45.27 -18.49 38.45
N ARG A 3 -43.98 -18.65 38.75
CA ARG A 3 -42.96 -17.62 38.52
C ARG A 3 -42.22 -17.95 37.23
N ARG A 4 -42.61 -17.27 36.14
CA ARG A 4 -41.97 -17.36 34.82
C ARG A 4 -40.71 -16.48 34.87
N TRP A 5 -39.54 -17.11 34.84
CA TRP A 5 -38.27 -16.41 34.66
C TRP A 5 -38.08 -16.17 33.16
N LEU A 6 -38.21 -14.93 32.73
CA LEU A 6 -37.78 -14.47 31.42
C LEU A 6 -36.26 -14.34 31.45
N ALA A 7 -35.55 -15.31 30.89
CA ALA A 7 -34.15 -15.15 30.55
C ALA A 7 -34.08 -14.32 29.25
N CYS A 8 -33.80 -13.03 29.37
CA CYS A 8 -33.37 -12.19 28.26
C CYS A 8 -32.01 -12.68 27.79
N GLY A 9 -31.99 -13.39 26.65
CA GLY A 9 -30.76 -13.73 25.95
C GLY A 9 -30.07 -12.46 25.48
N LEU A 10 -28.95 -12.11 26.13
CA LEU A 10 -28.08 -11.02 25.71
C LEU A 10 -27.19 -11.56 24.59
N ALA A 11 -27.66 -11.45 23.35
CA ALA A 11 -26.83 -11.68 22.17
C ALA A 11 -25.87 -10.49 22.03
N LEU A 12 -24.67 -10.62 22.61
CA LEU A 12 -23.55 -9.73 22.33
C LEU A 12 -23.07 -10.02 20.91
N VAL A 13 -23.66 -9.33 19.93
CA VAL A 13 -23.11 -9.24 18.58
C VAL A 13 -21.86 -8.40 18.69
N GLY A 14 -20.72 -9.06 18.88
CA GLY A 14 -19.39 -8.46 18.79
C GLY A 14 -19.14 -8.06 17.34
N TRP A 15 -19.59 -6.87 16.95
CA TRP A 15 -19.20 -6.25 15.70
C TRP A 15 -17.77 -5.76 15.87
N GLY A 16 -16.81 -6.66 15.69
CA GLY A 16 -15.41 -6.28 15.56
C GLY A 16 -15.27 -5.39 14.34
N CYS A 17 -14.76 -4.18 14.52
CA CYS A 17 -14.33 -3.32 13.42
C CYS A 17 -13.10 -3.97 12.79
N ALA A 18 -13.29 -4.86 11.82
CA ALA A 18 -12.23 -5.23 10.90
C ALA A 18 -12.02 -4.02 9.97
N PHE A 19 -10.96 -3.25 10.21
CA PHE A 19 -10.53 -2.19 9.30
C PHE A 19 -9.66 -2.73 8.16
N GLY A 20 -9.55 -4.06 8.02
CA GLY A 20 -8.91 -4.72 6.90
C GLY A 20 -9.77 -4.65 5.65
N VAL A 21 -9.15 -4.28 4.53
CA VAL A 21 -9.73 -4.45 3.19
C VAL A 21 -9.67 -5.94 2.85
N ASP A 22 -10.75 -6.47 2.27
CA ASP A 22 -10.79 -7.87 1.82
C ASP A 22 -9.68 -8.14 0.78
N ASP A 23 -9.15 -9.36 0.76
CA ASP A 23 -8.17 -9.75 -0.26
C ASP A 23 -8.81 -9.82 -1.65
N ILE A 24 -7.98 -9.68 -2.69
CA ILE A 24 -8.45 -9.84 -4.06
C ILE A 24 -8.86 -11.31 -4.29
N PRO A 25 -9.95 -11.57 -5.04
CA PRO A 25 -10.48 -12.93 -5.19
C PRO A 25 -9.59 -13.83 -6.05
N GLU A 26 -8.88 -13.26 -7.02
CA GLU A 26 -8.02 -13.98 -7.95
C GLU A 26 -6.77 -13.15 -8.29
N VAL A 27 -5.69 -13.83 -8.65
CA VAL A 27 -4.43 -13.20 -9.09
C VAL A 27 -4.36 -13.21 -10.62
N PRO A 28 -4.44 -12.05 -11.29
CA PRO A 28 -4.32 -11.96 -12.74
C PRO A 28 -3.03 -12.62 -13.25
N GLU A 29 -3.07 -13.30 -14.39
CA GLU A 29 -1.89 -13.93 -14.99
C GLU A 29 -0.84 -12.92 -15.46
N ASN A 30 -1.30 -11.76 -15.95
CA ASN A 30 -0.46 -10.67 -16.47
C ASN A 30 -0.87 -9.35 -15.80
N PRO A 31 -0.56 -9.16 -14.51
CA PRO A 31 -0.95 -7.94 -13.80
C PRO A 31 -0.25 -6.73 -14.41
N THR A 32 -0.96 -5.60 -14.52
CA THR A 32 -0.40 -4.33 -14.98
C THR A 32 -0.58 -3.24 -13.93
N PHE A 33 0.24 -2.18 -14.01
CA PHE A 33 0.21 -1.11 -13.01
C PHE A 33 -1.17 -0.47 -12.91
N HIS A 34 -1.71 0.04 -14.01
CA HIS A 34 -2.96 0.81 -13.98
C HIS A 34 -4.19 -0.04 -13.63
N ARG A 35 -4.22 -1.30 -14.06
CA ARG A 35 -5.39 -2.16 -13.87
C ARG A 35 -5.41 -2.82 -12.50
N ASP A 36 -4.26 -3.26 -12.01
CA ASP A 36 -4.21 -4.19 -10.88
C ASP A 36 -3.43 -3.63 -9.68
N ILE A 37 -2.27 -3.00 -9.91
CA ILE A 37 -1.38 -2.55 -8.83
C ILE A 37 -1.79 -1.20 -8.25
N LEU A 38 -2.22 -0.26 -9.08
CA LEU A 38 -2.66 1.05 -8.62
C LEU A 38 -3.88 0.94 -7.68
N PRO A 39 -4.92 0.14 -7.97
CA PRO A 39 -5.99 -0.12 -7.00
C PRO A 39 -5.48 -0.74 -5.69
N LEU A 40 -4.57 -1.72 -5.77
CA LEU A 40 -3.95 -2.31 -4.58
C LEU A 40 -3.23 -1.25 -3.73
N TYR A 41 -2.47 -0.35 -4.37
CA TYR A 41 -1.80 0.73 -3.66
C TYR A 41 -2.80 1.76 -3.09
N GLN A 42 -3.88 2.08 -3.79
CA GLN A 42 -4.93 2.96 -3.29
C GLN A 42 -5.54 2.44 -1.99
N ASP A 43 -5.82 1.13 -1.93
CA ASP A 43 -6.46 0.51 -0.77
C ASP A 43 -5.52 0.37 0.44
N HIS A 44 -4.25 0.08 0.21
CA HIS A 44 -3.35 -0.32 1.30
C HIS A 44 -2.16 0.61 1.57
N CYS A 45 -1.73 1.41 0.59
CA CYS A 45 -0.44 2.12 0.64
C CYS A 45 -0.60 3.64 0.64
N LEU A 46 -1.49 4.17 -0.20
CA LEU A 46 -1.55 5.61 -0.50
C LEU A 46 -2.10 6.48 0.63
N LEU A 47 -2.68 5.87 1.69
CA LEU A 47 -3.01 6.62 2.91
C LEU A 47 -1.78 7.31 3.50
N CYS A 48 -0.62 6.63 3.47
CA CYS A 48 0.65 7.16 3.95
C CYS A 48 1.56 7.59 2.78
N HIS A 49 1.61 6.79 1.71
CA HIS A 49 2.52 6.98 0.57
C HIS A 49 1.88 7.73 -0.63
N GLY A 50 0.83 8.50 -0.38
CA GLY A 50 0.18 9.36 -1.38
C GLY A 50 0.88 10.71 -1.55
N ASP A 51 0.15 11.68 -2.11
CA ASP A 51 0.62 13.06 -2.25
C ASP A 51 -0.35 14.08 -1.63
N PRO A 52 0.08 14.81 -0.59
CA PRO A 52 1.39 14.70 0.06
C PRO A 52 1.54 13.38 0.85
N PRO A 53 2.76 12.87 1.02
CA PRO A 53 3.01 11.75 1.94
C PRO A 53 2.66 12.17 3.37
N SER A 54 2.25 11.19 4.17
CA SER A 54 1.76 11.42 5.53
C SER A 54 2.29 10.37 6.50
N ARG A 55 2.12 10.61 7.81
CA ARG A 55 2.44 9.63 8.88
C ARG A 55 3.91 9.13 8.86
N GLY A 56 4.84 9.97 8.43
CA GLY A 56 6.27 9.64 8.36
C GLY A 56 6.68 8.83 7.14
N ALA A 57 5.78 8.66 6.15
CA ALA A 57 6.16 8.08 4.87
C ALA A 57 7.22 8.95 4.16
N PRO A 58 8.19 8.33 3.45
CA PRO A 58 9.21 9.08 2.75
C PRO A 58 8.65 9.94 1.61
N THR A 59 9.35 11.03 1.30
CA THR A 59 8.91 12.03 0.31
C THR A 59 9.54 11.85 -1.07
N TYR A 60 10.50 10.94 -1.22
CA TYR A 60 11.32 10.80 -2.44
C TYR A 60 10.73 9.81 -3.46
N PHE A 61 9.52 9.30 -3.25
CA PHE A 61 8.86 8.42 -4.22
C PHE A 61 7.34 8.54 -4.19
N ARG A 62 6.72 8.08 -5.26
CA ARG A 62 5.28 8.13 -5.51
C ARG A 62 4.81 6.78 -6.01
N LEU A 63 3.88 6.17 -5.26
CA LEU A 63 3.30 4.88 -5.66
C LEU A 63 2.06 5.03 -6.55
N ASP A 64 1.49 6.23 -6.63
CA ASP A 64 0.34 6.54 -7.48
C ASP A 64 0.72 6.93 -8.91
N VAL A 65 2.02 7.00 -9.21
CA VAL A 65 2.56 7.27 -10.55
C VAL A 65 3.42 6.09 -10.99
N TYR A 66 3.22 5.59 -12.21
CA TYR A 66 3.95 4.43 -12.72
C TYR A 66 5.47 4.65 -12.75
N GLU A 67 5.89 5.69 -13.47
CA GLU A 67 7.27 6.16 -13.58
C GLU A 67 7.20 7.68 -13.62
N ILE A 68 8.09 8.38 -12.92
CA ILE A 68 8.18 9.83 -13.02
C ILE A 68 9.18 10.13 -14.14
N PRO A 69 8.76 10.80 -15.24
CA PRO A 69 9.68 11.12 -16.32
C PRO A 69 10.86 11.95 -15.80
N GLU A 70 12.06 11.73 -16.33
CA GLU A 70 13.26 12.51 -15.95
C GLU A 70 13.04 14.03 -16.08
N ALA A 71 12.22 14.48 -17.03
CA ALA A 71 11.87 15.89 -17.22
C ALA A 71 10.98 16.47 -16.10
N GLU A 72 10.30 15.61 -15.34
CA GLU A 72 9.48 15.96 -14.17
C GLU A 72 10.20 15.62 -12.85
N ALA A 73 11.34 14.95 -12.94
CA ALA A 73 12.28 14.82 -11.83
C ALA A 73 12.96 16.17 -11.63
N HIS A 74 12.70 16.79 -10.48
CA HIS A 74 13.37 18.04 -10.13
C HIS A 74 14.88 17.77 -9.95
N PRO A 75 15.77 18.75 -10.17
CA PRO A 75 17.22 18.56 -10.04
C PRO A 75 17.73 18.16 -8.65
N ASP A 76 16.91 18.27 -7.60
CA ASP A 76 17.18 17.72 -6.24
C ASP A 76 16.45 16.39 -5.98
N GLY A 77 15.80 15.89 -7.02
CA GLY A 77 14.96 14.71 -7.03
C GLY A 77 13.64 14.78 -6.29
N LEU A 78 13.04 15.95 -6.18
CA LEU A 78 11.72 16.16 -5.60
C LEU A 78 10.90 17.01 -6.56
N GLY A 79 10.10 16.36 -7.42
CA GLY A 79 9.26 17.00 -8.43
C GLY A 79 8.66 18.34 -7.98
N GLU A 80 8.66 19.31 -8.89
CA GLU A 80 8.51 20.77 -8.70
C GLU A 80 7.23 21.23 -7.95
N ARG A 81 6.32 20.30 -7.60
CA ARG A 81 5.08 20.51 -6.87
C ARG A 81 5.05 19.81 -5.51
N ARG A 82 5.88 20.25 -4.55
CA ARG A 82 5.51 20.51 -3.13
C ARG A 82 6.73 20.44 -2.22
N GLN A 83 7.06 21.61 -1.71
CA GLN A 83 8.14 21.94 -0.81
C GLN A 83 7.83 21.53 0.64
N HIS A 84 8.91 21.40 1.43
CA HIS A 84 8.96 21.43 2.90
C HIS A 84 8.59 20.15 3.66
N HIS A 85 9.35 19.06 3.48
CA HIS A 85 9.81 18.17 4.57
C HIS A 85 10.95 17.28 4.02
N ALA A 86 12.12 17.88 3.78
CA ALA A 86 13.37 17.14 3.59
C ALA A 86 13.74 16.44 4.91
N GLY A 87 14.32 15.24 4.95
CA GLY A 87 14.77 14.34 3.90
C GLY A 87 15.56 13.21 4.56
N HIS A 88 15.79 12.13 3.84
CA HIS A 88 16.92 11.23 4.05
C HIS A 88 17.37 10.77 2.67
N ALA A 89 18.65 10.96 2.36
CA ALA A 89 19.23 10.53 1.09
C ALA A 89 19.13 9.01 0.98
N HIS A 90 18.47 8.51 -0.07
CA HIS A 90 18.53 7.11 -0.46
C HIS A 90 19.86 6.88 -1.21
N PRO A 91 20.59 5.78 -0.99
CA PRO A 91 21.92 5.54 -1.58
C PRO A 91 21.95 5.42 -3.11
N GLU A 92 20.79 5.45 -3.79
CA GLU A 92 20.65 5.17 -5.23
C GLU A 92 20.25 6.39 -6.08
N GLY A 93 20.25 7.60 -5.52
CA GLY A 93 20.04 8.85 -6.28
C GLY A 93 19.03 9.81 -5.63
N GLU A 94 19.07 11.05 -6.09
CA GLU A 94 18.07 12.08 -5.81
C GLU A 94 16.84 11.74 -6.67
N GLY A 95 15.66 11.53 -6.06
CA GLY A 95 14.42 10.99 -6.70
C GLY A 95 13.75 11.87 -7.79
N PRO A 96 12.41 12.00 -7.85
CA PRO A 96 11.42 11.18 -7.19
C PRO A 96 11.20 9.89 -7.99
N PHE A 97 11.10 8.75 -7.31
CA PHE A 97 10.90 7.45 -7.95
C PHE A 97 9.41 7.12 -8.12
N GLY A 98 9.02 6.59 -9.29
CA GLY A 98 7.68 6.05 -9.49
C GLY A 98 7.50 4.64 -8.94
N ALA A 99 6.28 4.12 -9.00
CA ALA A 99 5.89 2.78 -8.56
C ALA A 99 6.76 1.66 -9.15
N LYS A 100 7.11 1.76 -10.44
CA LYS A 100 7.96 0.78 -11.12
C LYS A 100 9.38 0.79 -10.56
N ALA A 101 9.98 1.97 -10.38
CA ALA A 101 11.33 2.09 -9.83
C ALA A 101 11.38 1.59 -8.37
N MET A 102 10.28 1.76 -7.62
CA MET A 102 10.15 1.27 -6.24
C MET A 102 9.63 -0.15 -6.11
N SER A 103 9.33 -0.86 -7.21
CA SER A 103 8.53 -2.09 -7.17
C SER A 103 9.21 -3.22 -6.38
N LEU A 104 10.51 -3.42 -6.60
CA LEU A 104 11.32 -4.41 -5.86
C LEU A 104 11.38 -4.09 -4.37
N HIS A 105 11.63 -2.83 -4.01
CA HIS A 105 11.68 -2.41 -2.61
C HIS A 105 10.32 -2.56 -1.93
N CYS A 106 9.24 -2.17 -2.60
CA CYS A 106 7.87 -2.33 -2.10
C CYS A 106 7.54 -3.79 -1.83
N LEU A 107 7.89 -4.68 -2.76
CA LEU A 107 7.69 -6.11 -2.58
C LEU A 107 8.47 -6.64 -1.37
N GLN A 108 9.74 -6.27 -1.23
CA GLN A 108 10.57 -6.68 -0.11
C GLN A 108 9.95 -6.30 1.24
N VAL A 109 9.58 -5.03 1.44
CA VAL A 109 9.03 -4.57 2.73
C VAL A 109 7.65 -5.16 3.03
N VAL A 110 6.88 -5.52 2.01
CA VAL A 110 5.61 -6.26 2.17
C VAL A 110 5.87 -7.72 2.57
N GLU A 111 6.83 -8.38 1.95
CA GLU A 111 7.20 -9.78 2.28
C GLU A 111 7.80 -9.92 3.68
N GLU A 112 8.56 -8.92 4.11
CA GLU A 112 9.11 -8.83 5.47
C GLU A 112 8.05 -8.42 6.52
N GLY A 113 6.82 -8.11 6.09
CA GLY A 113 5.73 -7.70 6.98
C GLY A 113 5.93 -6.34 7.63
N LEU A 114 6.77 -5.47 7.03
CA LEU A 114 6.99 -4.10 7.46
C LEU A 114 5.89 -3.17 6.94
N MET A 115 5.33 -3.48 5.77
CA MET A 115 4.26 -2.70 5.14
C MET A 115 3.03 -3.54 4.75
N PRO A 116 1.82 -2.97 4.87
CA PRO A 116 1.53 -1.75 5.63
C PRO A 116 1.83 -1.97 7.13
N PRO A 117 2.01 -0.92 7.97
CA PRO A 117 2.33 -1.11 9.39
C PRO A 117 1.30 -1.95 10.16
N ALA A 118 0.05 -1.96 9.65
CA ALA A 118 -1.03 -2.80 10.15
C ALA A 118 -0.87 -4.30 9.84
N ALA A 119 0.04 -4.69 8.95
CA ALA A 119 0.34 -6.09 8.63
C ALA A 119 0.79 -6.90 9.86
N LYS A 120 1.42 -6.27 10.85
CA LYS A 120 1.76 -6.89 12.15
C LYS A 120 0.54 -7.33 12.96
N TRP A 121 -0.64 -6.77 12.66
CA TRP A 121 -1.90 -7.00 13.36
C TRP A 121 -2.92 -7.78 12.52
N GLY A 122 -2.53 -8.25 11.33
CA GLY A 122 -3.39 -9.05 10.44
C GLY A 122 -4.09 -8.26 9.32
N ASP A 123 -4.14 -6.93 9.40
CA ASP A 123 -4.78 -6.05 8.39
C ASP A 123 -3.81 -5.65 7.26
N GLY A 124 -2.91 -6.56 6.87
CA GLY A 124 -1.93 -6.35 5.80
C GLY A 124 -2.52 -6.62 4.41
N LEU A 125 -1.63 -6.77 3.41
CA LEU A 125 -2.06 -7.35 2.13
C LEU A 125 -2.45 -8.81 2.36
N GLY A 126 -3.58 -9.23 1.78
CA GLY A 126 -3.96 -10.64 1.73
C GLY A 126 -3.04 -11.49 0.84
N PRO A 127 -3.13 -12.83 0.92
CA PRO A 127 -2.26 -13.74 0.18
C PRO A 127 -2.30 -13.54 -1.34
N ASN A 128 -3.47 -13.27 -1.92
CA ASN A 128 -3.59 -13.04 -3.36
C ASN A 128 -3.01 -11.68 -3.76
N ALA A 129 -3.28 -10.62 -2.99
CA ALA A 129 -2.69 -9.30 -3.20
C ALA A 129 -1.14 -9.35 -3.18
N ARG A 130 -0.54 -10.07 -2.23
CA ARG A 130 0.93 -10.27 -2.20
C ARG A 130 1.43 -11.03 -3.41
N LYS A 131 0.73 -12.09 -3.81
CA LYS A 131 1.08 -12.88 -5.00
C LYS A 131 0.96 -12.07 -6.29
N MET A 132 -0.02 -11.17 -6.38
CA MET A 132 -0.18 -10.23 -7.49
C MET A 132 0.98 -9.25 -7.57
N LEU A 133 1.35 -8.61 -6.44
CA LEU A 133 2.49 -7.70 -6.38
C LEU A 133 3.79 -8.41 -6.77
N ARG A 134 4.05 -9.60 -6.22
CA ARG A 134 5.20 -10.43 -6.59
C ARG A 134 5.24 -10.70 -8.10
N ARG A 135 4.12 -11.18 -8.66
CA ARG A 135 4.02 -11.51 -10.08
C ARG A 135 4.27 -10.31 -10.98
N TRP A 136 3.73 -9.14 -10.63
CA TRP A 136 3.97 -7.91 -11.38
C TRP A 136 5.46 -7.54 -11.40
N VAL A 137 6.12 -7.63 -10.24
CA VAL A 137 7.57 -7.39 -10.12
C VAL A 137 8.38 -8.39 -10.95
N GLU A 138 8.09 -9.69 -10.83
CA GLU A 138 8.75 -10.77 -11.60
C GLU A 138 8.59 -10.61 -13.12
N GLN A 139 7.49 -10.00 -13.57
CA GLN A 139 7.23 -9.71 -14.99
C GLN A 139 7.85 -8.39 -15.48
N GLY A 140 8.72 -7.76 -14.68
CA GLY A 140 9.36 -6.50 -15.04
C GLY A 140 8.48 -5.27 -14.82
N SER A 141 7.43 -5.40 -14.01
CA SER A 141 6.54 -4.31 -13.60
C SER A 141 5.87 -3.58 -14.77
N PRO A 142 5.10 -4.26 -15.65
CA PRO A 142 4.46 -3.61 -16.81
C PRO A 142 3.44 -2.51 -16.42
N PRO A 143 3.26 -1.47 -17.26
CA PRO A 143 2.33 -0.36 -17.02
C PRO A 143 0.86 -0.78 -17.12
#